data_AF-A0A954W0F8-F1
#
_entry.id   AF-A0A954W0F8-F1
#
_cell.length_a   1.000
_cell.length_b   1.000
_cell.length_c   1.000
_cell.angle_alpha   90.00
_cell.angle_beta   90.00
_cell.angle_gamma   90.00
#
_symmetry.space_group_name_H-M   'P 1'
#
loop_
_entity.id
_entity.type
_entity.pdbx_description
1 polymer ?
#
loop_
_entity_poly.entity_id
_entity_poly.type
_entity_poly.pdbx_seq_one_letter_code
_entity_poly.pdbx_strand_id
1 'polypeptide(L)'
;MLLDGILNARTGDANLDGRFDSSDLICVFQSGEFEDAIADNSNWTEGDWNCDGEFTTGDLVAAFQSGGYDFDANVADSTPSATARSQSG
;
A
#
# COMPACT_ATOMS: atom_id res chain seq x y z
N MET A 1 1.82 10.67 13.57
CA MET A 1 2.76 10.46 14.69
C MET A 1 4.07 9.91 14.12
N LEU A 2 5.23 10.17 14.75
CA LEU A 2 6.61 9.88 14.31
C LEU A 2 6.98 8.37 14.25
N LEU A 3 6.32 7.56 13.42
CA LEU A 3 6.64 6.12 13.30
C LEU A 3 7.46 5.74 12.05
N ASP A 4 7.41 6.56 11.00
CA ASP A 4 8.07 6.26 9.70
C ASP A 4 9.60 6.07 9.80
N GLY A 5 10.25 6.61 10.83
CA GLY A 5 11.71 6.64 10.94
C GLY A 5 12.37 5.57 11.82
N ILE A 6 11.60 4.83 12.65
CA ILE A 6 12.16 3.90 13.64
C ILE A 6 11.95 2.43 13.24
N LEU A 7 10.88 2.12 12.49
CA LEU A 7 10.54 0.75 12.12
C LEU A 7 10.83 0.40 10.65
N ASN A 8 11.13 1.39 9.77
CA ASN A 8 11.12 1.21 8.31
C ASN A 8 9.80 0.60 7.76
N ALA A 9 8.76 0.43 8.60
CA ALA A 9 7.45 -0.07 8.19
C ALA A 9 6.77 1.04 7.39
N ARG A 10 6.57 0.78 6.10
CA ARG A 10 5.96 1.71 5.18
C ARG A 10 4.43 1.63 5.37
N THR A 11 3.71 2.74 5.35
CA THR A 11 2.24 2.70 5.42
C THR A 11 1.71 1.79 4.29
N GLY A 12 0.86 0.82 4.65
CA GLY A 12 0.39 -0.21 3.73
C GLY A 12 1.13 -1.57 3.80
N ASP A 13 2.32 -1.63 4.41
CA ASP A 13 3.11 -2.87 4.58
C ASP A 13 2.60 -3.65 5.82
N ALA A 14 1.56 -4.47 5.60
CA ALA A 14 0.89 -5.23 6.65
C ALA A 14 1.64 -6.52 7.00
N ASN A 15 2.33 -7.13 6.02
CA ASN A 15 3.08 -8.36 6.25
C ASN A 15 4.53 -8.11 6.71
N LEU A 16 4.95 -6.83 6.76
CA LEU A 16 6.28 -6.36 7.17
C LEU A 16 7.42 -6.88 6.29
N ASP A 17 7.16 -7.09 5.00
CA ASP A 17 8.16 -7.52 4.02
C ASP A 17 8.92 -6.35 3.36
N GLY A 18 8.56 -5.12 3.72
CA GLY A 18 9.17 -3.89 3.23
C GLY A 18 8.57 -3.35 1.93
N ARG A 19 7.49 -3.98 1.44
CA ARG A 19 6.72 -3.54 0.26
C ARG A 19 5.28 -3.23 0.67
N PHE A 20 4.64 -2.39 -0.13
CA PHE A 20 3.19 -2.26 -0.10
C PHE A 20 2.68 -2.75 -1.44
N ASP A 21 2.14 -3.97 -1.47
CA ASP A 21 1.61 -4.60 -2.68
C ASP A 21 0.32 -5.39 -2.41
N SER A 22 -0.13 -6.15 -3.40
CA SER A 22 -1.37 -6.93 -3.30
C SER A 22 -1.35 -7.97 -2.16
N SER A 23 -0.18 -8.43 -1.75
CA SER A 23 0.00 -9.40 -0.65
C SER A 23 -0.41 -8.79 0.68
N ASP A 24 -0.13 -7.51 0.90
CA ASP A 24 -0.58 -6.77 2.09
C ASP A 24 -2.09 -6.61 2.10
N LEU A 25 -2.67 -6.26 0.96
CA LEU A 25 -4.13 -6.15 0.82
C LEU A 25 -4.81 -7.49 1.11
N ILE A 26 -4.27 -8.59 0.59
CA ILE A 26 -4.77 -9.93 0.89
C ILE A 26 -4.63 -10.24 2.38
N CYS A 27 -3.51 -9.87 3.01
CA CYS A 27 -3.27 -10.07 4.44
C CYS A 27 -4.32 -9.36 5.30
N VAL A 28 -4.56 -8.07 5.08
CA VAL A 28 -5.54 -7.30 5.88
C VAL A 28 -6.97 -7.74 5.60
N PHE A 29 -7.34 -8.10 4.37
CA PHE A 29 -8.70 -8.60 4.11
C PHE A 29 -8.96 -10.01 4.68
N GLN A 30 -7.91 -10.77 5.01
CA GLN A 30 -8.06 -12.06 5.70
C GLN A 30 -8.40 -11.90 7.19
N SER A 31 -8.15 -10.74 7.82
CA SER A 31 -8.59 -10.47 9.20
C SER A 31 -10.11 -10.40 9.30
N GLY A 32 -10.76 -9.91 8.24
CA GLY A 32 -12.22 -9.77 8.16
C GLY A 32 -12.76 -8.51 8.85
N GLU A 33 -11.90 -7.54 9.17
CA GLU A 33 -12.26 -6.36 9.96
C GLU A 33 -12.62 -5.13 9.11
N PHE A 34 -12.52 -5.23 7.77
CA PHE A 34 -12.87 -4.13 6.88
C PHE A 34 -14.34 -3.72 7.04
N GLU A 35 -14.57 -2.53 7.57
CA GLU A 35 -15.91 -1.94 7.79
C GLU A 35 -16.88 -2.90 8.53
N ASP A 36 -16.39 -3.64 9.53
CA ASP A 36 -17.18 -4.65 10.25
C ASP A 36 -18.10 -4.10 11.37
N ALA A 37 -17.94 -2.82 11.72
CA ALA A 37 -18.64 -2.09 12.78
C ALA A 37 -18.35 -2.56 14.22
N ILE A 38 -17.24 -3.27 14.45
CA ILE A 38 -16.74 -3.63 15.76
C ILE A 38 -15.68 -2.59 16.16
N ALA A 39 -16.00 -1.77 17.15
CA ALA A 39 -15.11 -0.67 17.51
C ALA A 39 -13.78 -1.14 18.13
N ASP A 40 -12.69 -0.45 17.79
CA ASP A 40 -11.33 -0.61 18.31
C ASP A 40 -10.77 -2.05 18.19
N ASN A 41 -11.12 -2.78 17.11
CA ASN A 41 -10.66 -4.15 16.90
C ASN A 41 -9.50 -4.32 15.93
N SER A 42 -9.07 -3.26 15.23
CA SER A 42 -8.01 -3.36 14.23
C SER A 42 -6.65 -2.86 14.71
N ASN A 43 -5.60 -3.59 14.32
CA ASN A 43 -4.21 -3.17 14.45
C ASN A 43 -3.54 -2.98 13.07
N TRP A 44 -2.27 -2.57 13.06
CA TRP A 44 -1.50 -2.31 11.83
C TRP A 44 -1.53 -3.46 10.81
N THR A 45 -1.39 -4.71 11.29
CA THR A 45 -1.37 -5.91 10.43
C THR A 45 -2.76 -6.33 9.96
N GLU A 46 -3.81 -5.75 10.55
CA GLU A 46 -5.22 -5.97 10.21
C GLU A 46 -5.80 -4.84 9.36
N GLY A 47 -5.08 -3.72 9.21
CA GLY A 47 -5.42 -2.64 8.28
C GLY A 47 -5.55 -1.24 8.89
N ASP A 48 -5.34 -1.06 10.20
CA ASP A 48 -5.35 0.27 10.85
C ASP A 48 -4.05 1.03 10.55
N TRP A 49 -4.01 1.68 9.39
CA TRP A 49 -2.85 2.42 8.89
C TRP A 49 -2.94 3.91 9.18
N ASN A 50 -4.10 4.42 9.59
CA ASN A 50 -4.28 5.79 10.03
C ASN A 50 -4.20 5.95 11.56
N CYS A 51 -4.15 4.83 12.29
CA CYS A 51 -4.05 4.71 13.75
C CYS A 51 -5.29 5.23 14.49
N ASP A 52 -6.49 5.00 13.94
CA ASP A 52 -7.77 5.30 14.59
C ASP A 52 -8.45 4.08 15.22
N GLY A 53 -7.84 2.89 15.12
CA GLY A 53 -8.32 1.65 15.74
C GLY A 53 -9.29 0.84 14.87
N GLU A 54 -9.54 1.28 13.64
CA GLU A 54 -10.50 0.65 12.72
C GLU A 54 -9.82 0.35 11.37
N PHE A 55 -10.19 -0.75 10.72
CA PHE A 55 -9.84 -0.93 9.30
C PHE A 55 -10.98 -0.44 8.40
N THR A 56 -10.83 0.77 7.85
CA THR A 56 -11.86 1.40 7.01
C THR A 56 -11.32 1.86 5.67
N THR A 57 -12.21 2.40 4.84
CA THR A 57 -11.82 3.15 3.64
C THR A 57 -10.83 4.29 3.97
N GLY A 58 -10.87 4.86 5.19
CA GLY A 58 -9.93 5.90 5.64
C GLY A 58 -8.47 5.43 5.60
N ASP A 59 -8.21 4.19 6.03
CA ASP A 59 -6.88 3.57 6.05
C ASP A 59 -6.35 3.28 4.67
N LEU A 60 -7.21 2.76 3.78
CA LEU A 60 -6.84 2.56 2.39
C LEU A 60 -6.44 3.90 1.75
N VAL A 61 -7.24 4.95 1.96
CA VAL A 61 -6.92 6.29 1.46
C VAL A 61 -5.62 6.81 2.05
N ALA A 62 -5.39 6.66 3.36
CA ALA A 62 -4.15 7.06 4.02
C ALA A 62 -2.93 6.33 3.45
N ALA A 63 -3.01 5.02 3.27
CA ALA A 63 -1.93 4.20 2.70
C ALA A 63 -1.63 4.56 1.24
N PHE A 64 -2.64 4.72 0.39
CA PHE A 64 -2.42 5.14 -1.00
C PHE A 64 -1.91 6.58 -1.11
N GLN A 65 -2.33 7.49 -0.23
CA GLN A 65 -1.83 8.86 -0.18
C GLN A 65 -0.36 8.95 0.26
N SER A 66 0.11 8.01 1.09
CA SER A 66 1.52 7.93 1.49
C SER A 66 2.46 7.74 0.30
N GLY A 67 1.96 7.17 -0.81
CA GLY A 67 2.72 6.85 -2.00
C GLY A 67 3.66 5.68 -1.76
N GLY A 68 3.39 4.54 -2.38
CA GLY A 68 4.16 3.33 -2.08
C GLY A 68 3.62 2.05 -2.67
N TYR A 69 2.33 2.02 -3.02
CA TYR A 69 1.72 0.86 -3.65
C TYR A 69 2.39 0.58 -4.99
N ASP A 70 3.02 -0.59 -5.06
CA ASP A 70 3.70 -1.11 -6.24
C ASP A 70 4.77 -0.18 -6.85
N PHE A 71 5.73 0.26 -6.02
CA PHE A 71 7.05 0.65 -6.53
C PHE A 71 7.88 -0.59 -6.82
N ASP A 72 7.72 -1.15 -8.02
CA ASP A 72 8.76 -1.99 -8.60
C ASP A 72 10.03 -1.15 -8.78
N ALA A 73 10.98 -1.27 -7.84
CA ALA A 73 12.35 -0.76 -8.04
C ALA A 73 13.07 -1.42 -9.24
N ASN A 74 12.43 -2.40 -9.90
CA ASN A 74 12.93 -3.11 -11.08
C ASN A 74 12.38 -2.58 -12.43
N VAL A 75 11.52 -1.55 -12.48
CA VAL A 75 11.14 -0.91 -13.77
C VAL A 75 12.22 0.08 -14.27
N ALA A 76 13.50 -0.20 -14.02
CA ALA A 76 14.61 0.53 -14.64
C ALA A 76 14.86 0.11 -16.10
N ASP A 77 14.15 -0.90 -16.61
CA ASP A 77 14.21 -1.33 -18.02
C ASP A 77 12.81 -1.42 -18.64
N SER A 78 12.06 -0.33 -18.57
CA SER A 78 10.97 -0.07 -19.52
C SER A 78 11.26 1.23 -20.23
N THR A 79 12.39 1.25 -20.94
CA THR A 79 12.62 2.27 -21.96
C THR A 79 11.45 2.16 -22.94
N PRO A 80 10.61 3.20 -23.12
CA PRO A 80 9.66 3.21 -24.22
C PRO A 80 10.51 3.16 -25.49
N SER A 81 10.50 2.04 -26.21
CA SER A 81 11.20 1.93 -27.49
C SER A 81 10.52 2.88 -28.47
N ALA A 82 11.02 4.11 -28.50
CA ALA A 82 10.73 5.11 -29.51
C ALA A 82 11.37 4.65 -30.82
N THR A 83 10.79 3.64 -31.47
CA THR A 83 11.05 3.41 -32.89
C THR A 83 10.20 4.40 -33.68
N ALA A 84 10.84 5.53 -33.94
CA ALA A 84 10.88 6.27 -35.18
C ALA A 84 9.55 6.61 -35.90
N ARG A 85 9.29 7.91 -35.96
CA ARG A 85 8.68 8.57 -37.12
C ARG A 85 9.29 8.03 -38.42
N SER A 86 8.45 7.61 -39.36
CA SER A 86 8.66 7.90 -40.77
C SER A 86 7.33 8.28 -41.42
N GLN A 87 7.31 9.51 -41.93
CA GLN A 87 6.29 10.06 -42.81
C GLN A 87 6.19 9.26 -44.13
N SER A 88 5.12 9.56 -44.86
CA SER A 88 4.93 9.49 -46.32
C SER A 88 4.51 8.16 -46.95
N GLY A 89 3.39 8.23 -47.68
CA GLY A 89 2.78 7.20 -48.51
C GLY A 89 1.32 7.50 -48.75
#